data_AF-A0A5B0EC15-F1
#
_entry.id   AF-A0A5B0EC15-F1
#
_cell.length_a   1.000
_cell.length_b   1.000
_cell.length_c   1.000
_cell.angle_alpha   90.00
_cell.angle_beta   90.00
_cell.angle_gamma   90.00
#
_symmetry.space_group_name_H-M   'P 1'
#
loop_
_entity.id
_entity.type
_entity.pdbx_description
1 polymer ?
#
loop_
_entity_poly.entity_id
_entity_poly.type
_entity_poly.pdbx_seq_one_letter_code
_entity_poly.pdbx_strand_id
1 'polypeptide(L)'
;MSAWRRYDSPLLPVFHERFEQRWGPGTAPFLDPEVNEQPTPRAQWINIDTGAALAVVPVWSDDEAHRSFAIFYLPPQGDIWLLRPGLTDYIESGQLEKVRLRNDAFKKAVEHAKAFIDGAP
;
A
#
# COMPACT_ATOMS: atom_id res chain seq x y z
N MET A 1 -2.10 1.89 -23.87
CA MET A 1 -2.96 1.82 -22.68
C MET A 1 -2.24 0.94 -21.68
N SER A 2 -1.94 1.43 -20.48
CA SER A 2 -1.30 0.63 -19.45
C SER A 2 -2.21 -0.55 -19.10
N ALA A 3 -1.67 -1.78 -19.11
CA ALA A 3 -2.39 -3.00 -18.75
C ALA A 3 -2.74 -3.08 -17.25
N TRP A 4 -2.43 -2.00 -16.52
CA TRP A 4 -2.70 -1.82 -15.12
C TRP A 4 -4.18 -1.49 -14.90
N ARG A 5 -4.86 -2.34 -14.14
CA ARG A 5 -6.24 -2.14 -13.71
C ARG A 5 -6.29 -1.91 -12.22
N ARG A 6 -6.98 -0.84 -11.82
CA ARG A 6 -7.28 -0.59 -10.41
C ARG A 6 -8.24 -1.67 -9.92
N TYR A 7 -7.98 -2.17 -8.73
CA TYR A 7 -8.79 -3.20 -8.10
C TYR A 7 -9.12 -2.75 -6.67
N ASP A 8 -10.39 -2.43 -6.43
CA ASP A 8 -10.87 -1.87 -5.16
C ASP A 8 -11.52 -2.94 -4.23
N SER A 9 -11.31 -4.24 -4.53
CA SER A 9 -11.81 -5.38 -3.73
C SER A 9 -10.85 -5.73 -2.55
N PRO A 10 -11.08 -6.82 -1.79
CA PRO A 10 -10.14 -7.30 -0.78
C PRO A 10 -8.73 -7.47 -1.37
N LEU A 11 -7.73 -7.34 -0.50
CA LEU A 11 -6.34 -7.42 -0.92
C LEU A 11 -6.10 -8.73 -1.67
N LEU A 12 -5.38 -8.69 -2.81
CA LEU A 12 -5.13 -9.92 -3.56
C LEU A 12 -4.36 -10.91 -2.66
N PRO A 13 -4.75 -12.20 -2.59
CA PRO A 13 -4.07 -13.20 -1.77
C PRO A 13 -2.57 -13.29 -2.06
N VAL A 14 -2.17 -13.04 -3.30
CA VAL A 14 -0.76 -13.01 -3.73
C VAL A 14 0.08 -12.00 -2.95
N PHE A 15 -0.49 -10.89 -2.48
CA PHE A 15 0.24 -9.96 -1.62
C PHE A 15 0.55 -10.60 -0.26
N HIS A 16 -0.42 -11.29 0.34
CA HIS A 16 -0.24 -11.99 1.61
C HIS A 16 0.86 -13.05 1.49
N GLU A 17 0.74 -13.93 0.50
CA GLU A 17 1.70 -15.01 0.25
C GLU A 17 3.12 -14.50 0.02
N ARG A 18 3.29 -13.47 -0.83
CA ARG A 18 4.63 -12.94 -1.15
C ARG A 18 5.21 -12.11 -0.01
N PHE A 19 4.37 -11.42 0.76
CA PHE A 19 4.83 -10.68 1.93
C PHE A 19 5.35 -11.65 2.99
N GLU A 20 4.59 -12.71 3.30
CA GLU A 20 5.00 -13.73 4.26
C GLU A 20 6.22 -14.54 3.78
N GLN A 21 6.37 -14.78 2.48
CA GLN A 21 7.58 -15.39 1.93
C GLN A 21 8.83 -14.55 2.19
N ARG A 22 8.73 -13.22 2.13
CA ARG A 22 9.87 -12.31 2.28
C ARG A 22 10.20 -11.97 3.73
N TRP A 23 9.18 -11.71 4.56
CA TRP A 23 9.37 -11.25 5.94
C TRP A 23 9.03 -12.31 7.01
N GLY A 24 8.39 -13.41 6.62
CA GLY A 24 8.01 -14.53 7.49
C GLY A 24 6.49 -14.65 7.68
N PRO A 25 5.99 -15.85 8.04
CA PRO A 25 4.57 -16.07 8.30
C PRO A 25 4.09 -15.17 9.45
N GLY A 26 2.90 -14.58 9.31
CA GLY A 26 2.31 -13.67 10.30
C GLY A 26 2.88 -12.25 10.31
N THR A 27 3.77 -11.90 9.37
CA THR A 27 4.31 -10.54 9.26
C THR A 27 3.43 -9.58 8.46
N ALA A 28 2.30 -10.05 7.94
CA ALA A 28 1.36 -9.28 7.15
C ALA A 28 0.01 -8.94 7.85
N PRO A 29 -0.08 -8.69 9.16
CA PRO A 29 -1.37 -8.47 9.82
C PRO A 29 -2.07 -7.17 9.36
N PHE A 30 -1.32 -6.22 8.80
CA PHE A 30 -1.86 -4.99 8.22
C PHE A 30 -2.46 -5.19 6.81
N LEU A 31 -2.18 -6.33 6.17
CA LEU A 31 -2.84 -6.74 4.92
C LEU A 31 -4.23 -7.31 5.19
N ASP A 32 -4.50 -7.71 6.43
CA ASP A 32 -5.74 -8.35 6.83
C ASP A 32 -6.76 -7.29 7.31
N PRO A 33 -7.86 -7.08 6.58
CA PRO A 33 -8.87 -6.08 6.93
C PRO A 33 -9.60 -6.41 8.23
N GLU A 34 -9.60 -7.66 8.69
CA GLU A 34 -10.27 -8.08 9.93
C GLU A 34 -9.48 -7.71 11.19
N VAL A 35 -8.20 -7.39 11.06
CA VAL A 35 -7.30 -7.06 12.18
C VAL A 35 -7.39 -5.59 12.59
N ASN A 36 -7.94 -4.71 11.75
CA ASN A 36 -8.00 -3.26 12.01
C ASN A 36 -9.43 -2.78 12.30
N GLU A 37 -9.62 -2.12 13.45
CA GLU A 37 -10.91 -1.55 13.89
C GLU A 37 -11.43 -0.39 13.01
N GLN A 38 -10.58 0.17 12.13
CA GLN A 38 -10.97 1.23 11.20
C GLN A 38 -10.67 0.83 9.75
N PRO A 39 -11.57 1.12 8.79
CA PRO A 39 -11.31 0.90 7.37
C PRO A 39 -10.19 1.84 6.91
N THR A 40 -8.97 1.32 6.83
CA THR A 40 -7.82 2.11 6.40
C THR A 40 -7.82 2.25 4.88
N PRO A 41 -7.56 3.45 4.33
CA PRO A 41 -7.56 3.64 2.90
C PRO A 41 -6.45 2.80 2.25
N ARG A 42 -6.85 2.00 1.26
CA ARG A 42 -5.99 1.11 0.49
C ARG A 42 -6.28 1.28 -0.99
N ALA A 43 -5.27 1.09 -1.83
CA ALA A 43 -5.45 1.03 -3.27
C ALA A 43 -4.53 -0.03 -3.84
N GLN A 44 -5.02 -0.82 -4.79
CA GLN A 44 -4.19 -1.79 -5.49
C GLN A 44 -4.47 -1.80 -6.98
N TRP A 45 -3.46 -2.21 -7.72
CA TRP A 45 -3.47 -2.35 -9.15
C TRP A 45 -2.87 -3.68 -9.54
N ILE A 46 -3.40 -4.27 -10.60
CA ILE A 46 -2.85 -5.48 -11.21
C ILE A 46 -2.58 -5.19 -12.69
N ASN A 47 -1.42 -5.58 -13.15
CA ASN A 47 -1.10 -5.63 -14.56
C ASN A 47 -1.58 -6.99 -15.10
N ILE A 48 -2.63 -6.97 -15.92
CA ILE A 48 -3.25 -8.21 -16.42
C ILE A 48 -2.38 -8.95 -17.44
N ASP A 49 -1.45 -8.25 -18.11
CA ASP A 49 -0.61 -8.83 -19.15
C ASP A 49 0.58 -9.57 -18.54
N THR A 50 1.09 -9.06 -17.41
CA THR A 50 2.30 -9.59 -16.78
C THR A 50 2.03 -10.31 -15.46
N GLY A 51 0.86 -10.10 -14.83
CA GLY A 51 0.59 -10.57 -13.48
C GLY A 51 1.31 -9.77 -12.39
N ALA A 52 1.97 -8.67 -12.73
CA ALA A 52 2.52 -7.75 -11.74
C ALA A 52 1.40 -7.12 -10.90
N ALA A 53 1.66 -6.82 -9.64
CA ALA A 53 0.70 -6.14 -8.78
C ALA A 53 1.36 -4.98 -8.04
N LEU A 54 0.58 -3.99 -7.67
CA LEU A 54 1.04 -2.86 -6.88
C LEU A 54 -0.01 -2.52 -5.83
N ALA A 55 0.38 -2.33 -4.57
CA ALA A 55 -0.51 -2.01 -3.48
C ALA A 55 0.02 -0.82 -2.67
N VAL A 56 -0.89 0.06 -2.31
CA VAL A 56 -0.70 1.15 -1.36
C VAL A 56 -1.44 0.77 -0.10
N VAL A 57 -0.68 0.57 0.98
CA VAL A 57 -1.21 0.13 2.27
C VAL A 57 -0.64 0.99 3.40
N PRO A 58 -1.41 1.21 4.48
CA PRO A 58 -0.89 1.84 5.69
C PRO A 58 0.22 0.99 6.32
N VAL A 59 1.27 1.63 6.79
CA VAL A 59 2.30 1.03 7.63
C VAL A 59 2.32 1.76 8.96
N TRP A 60 2.34 0.97 10.02
CA TRP A 60 2.41 1.44 11.39
C TRP A 60 3.89 1.49 11.78
N SER A 61 4.33 2.64 12.29
CA SER A 61 5.61 2.72 12.99
C SER A 61 5.40 2.39 14.48
N ASP A 62 6.48 2.12 15.22
CA ASP A 62 6.42 1.94 16.68
C ASP A 62 5.84 3.16 17.41
N ASP A 63 5.77 4.31 16.74
CA ASP A 63 5.09 5.50 17.24
C ASP A 63 3.70 5.60 16.60
N GLU A 64 2.65 5.40 17.42
CA GLU A 64 1.25 5.53 17.00
C GLU A 64 0.92 6.88 16.36
N ALA A 65 1.69 7.93 16.68
CA ALA A 65 1.53 9.26 16.11
C ALA A 65 2.13 9.39 14.70
N HIS A 66 3.07 8.53 14.32
CA HIS A 66 3.72 8.51 13.03
C HIS A 66 3.20 7.35 12.19
N ARG A 67 2.22 7.66 11.34
CA ARG A 67 1.65 6.72 10.38
C ARG A 67 2.06 7.10 8.98
N SER A 68 2.26 6.08 8.16
CA SER A 68 2.79 6.26 6.80
C SER A 68 2.08 5.31 5.83
N PHE A 69 2.17 5.59 4.53
CA PHE A 69 1.72 4.67 3.49
C PHE A 69 2.94 4.08 2.79
N ALA A 70 2.98 2.76 2.67
CA ALA A 70 3.97 2.08 1.85
C ALA A 70 3.36 1.73 0.50
N ILE A 71 4.21 1.82 -0.53
CA ILE A 71 3.91 1.32 -1.87
C ILE A 71 4.67 0.02 -2.07
N PHE A 72 3.94 -1.08 -2.15
CA PHE A 72 4.48 -2.41 -2.45
C PHE A 72 4.29 -2.73 -3.92
N TYR A 73 5.38 -3.13 -4.57
CA TYR A 73 5.37 -3.61 -5.94
C TYR A 73 5.69 -5.10 -5.98
N LEU A 74 4.78 -5.88 -6.54
CA LEU A 74 4.99 -7.28 -6.90
C LEU A 74 5.34 -7.35 -8.39
N PRO A 75 6.57 -7.72 -8.75
CA PRO A 75 6.88 -8.09 -10.12
C PRO A 75 6.19 -9.41 -10.50
N PRO A 76 6.05 -9.71 -11.81
CA PRO A 76 5.51 -10.97 -12.31
C PRO A 76 6.20 -12.22 -11.73
N GLN A 77 7.51 -12.11 -11.51
CA GLN A 77 8.36 -13.13 -10.94
C GLN A 77 9.35 -12.43 -10.00
N GLY A 78 9.60 -13.04 -8.85
CA GLY A 78 10.56 -12.55 -7.86
C GLY A 78 9.89 -12.06 -6.57
N ASP A 79 10.69 -11.39 -5.76
CA ASP A 79 10.29 -10.90 -4.44
C ASP A 79 9.46 -9.62 -4.53
N ILE A 80 8.68 -9.35 -3.50
CA ILE A 80 7.97 -8.08 -3.28
C ILE A 80 8.97 -6.95 -3.01
N TRP A 81 8.85 -5.84 -3.73
CA TRP A 81 9.68 -4.65 -3.57
C TRP A 81 8.92 -3.57 -2.80
N LEU A 82 9.60 -2.94 -1.85
CA LEU A 82 9.11 -1.73 -1.20
C LEU A 82 9.62 -0.52 -2.01
N LEU A 83 8.71 0.21 -2.67
CA LEU A 83 9.11 1.28 -3.59
C LEU A 83 9.56 2.55 -2.87
N ARG A 84 8.93 2.92 -1.74
CA ARG A 84 9.42 4.00 -0.85
C ARG A 84 8.76 3.94 0.53
N PRO A 85 9.52 4.15 1.62
CA PRO A 85 8.95 4.30 2.97
C PRO A 85 8.74 5.74 3.48
N GLY A 86 9.22 6.81 2.82
CA GLY A 86 9.47 8.08 3.56
C GLY A 86 8.90 9.40 3.03
N LEU A 87 7.81 9.43 2.25
CA LEU A 87 7.24 10.69 1.72
C LEU A 87 5.76 10.91 2.05
N THR A 88 5.18 9.97 2.79
CA THR A 88 3.75 9.96 3.13
C THR A 88 3.53 9.80 4.63
N ASP A 89 4.58 10.11 5.40
CA ASP A 89 4.50 10.20 6.86
C ASP A 89 3.59 11.37 7.23
N TYR A 90 2.68 11.15 8.17
CA TYR A 90 1.87 12.21 8.75
C TYR A 90 1.80 12.04 10.27
N ILE A 91 1.77 13.18 10.96
CA ILE A 91 1.65 13.24 12.41
C ILE A 91 0.18 13.33 12.77
N GLU A 92 -0.33 12.35 13.53
CA GLU A 92 -1.70 12.38 14.02
C GLU A 92 -1.92 13.51 15.05
N SER A 93 -2.62 14.57 14.66
CA SER A 93 -3.06 15.65 15.55
C SER A 93 -4.56 15.90 15.33
N GLY A 94 -5.37 15.95 16.40
CA GLY A 94 -6.82 16.26 16.38
C GLY A 94 -7.74 15.34 15.52
N GLN A 95 -8.96 15.01 15.95
CA GLN A 95 -9.78 13.97 15.29
C GLN A 95 -10.17 14.27 13.82
N LEU A 96 -10.44 15.53 13.47
CA LEU A 96 -10.74 15.96 12.10
C LEU A 96 -9.49 16.17 11.23
N GLU A 97 -8.43 16.71 11.83
CA GLU A 97 -7.14 16.90 11.15
C GLU A 97 -6.47 15.55 10.85
N LYS A 98 -6.62 14.56 11.73
CA LYS A 98 -6.26 13.14 11.48
C LYS A 98 -6.83 12.60 10.18
N VAL A 99 -8.14 12.75 9.96
CA VAL A 99 -8.79 12.23 8.73
C VAL A 99 -8.28 12.94 7.50
N ARG A 100 -8.05 14.26 7.59
CA ARG A 100 -7.55 15.06 6.46
C ARG A 100 -6.10 14.71 6.10
N LEU A 101 -5.22 14.63 7.09
CA LEU A 101 -3.80 14.28 6.91
C LEU A 101 -3.64 12.85 6.38
N ARG A 102 -4.39 11.90 6.92
CA ARG A 102 -4.43 10.52 6.43
C ARG A 102 -4.87 10.45 4.96
N ASN A 103 -5.92 11.18 4.59
CA ASN A 103 -6.42 11.19 3.21
C ASN A 103 -5.45 11.88 2.24
N ASP A 104 -4.76 12.93 2.69
CA ASP A 104 -3.75 13.63 1.89
C ASP A 104 -2.51 12.75 1.65
N ALA A 105 -2.01 12.10 2.71
CA ALA A 105 -0.91 11.13 2.63
C ALA A 105 -1.26 9.94 1.72
N PHE A 106 -2.49 9.42 1.83
CA PHE A 106 -2.97 8.38 0.93
C PHE A 106 -3.03 8.87 -0.52
N LYS A 107 -3.55 10.07 -0.78
CA LYS A 107 -3.62 10.64 -2.13
C LYS A 107 -2.23 10.76 -2.75
N LYS A 108 -1.25 11.26 -1.99
CA LYS A 108 0.16 11.32 -2.43
C LYS A 108 0.73 9.94 -2.76
N ALA A 109 0.46 8.94 -1.92
CA ALA A 109 0.89 7.56 -2.16
C ALA A 109 0.27 6.99 -3.46
N VAL A 110 -1.01 7.26 -3.68
CA VAL A 110 -1.74 6.87 -4.89
C VAL A 110 -1.21 7.58 -6.14
N GLU A 111 -0.91 8.87 -6.04
CA GLU A 111 -0.32 9.63 -7.16
C GLU A 111 1.08 9.11 -7.52
N HIS A 112 1.90 8.76 -6.53
CA HIS A 112 3.18 8.10 -6.77
C HIS A 112 3.02 6.69 -7.37
N ALA A 113 2.09 5.89 -6.88
CA ALA A 113 1.77 4.59 -7.45
C ALA A 113 1.37 4.69 -8.93
N LYS A 114 0.55 5.68 -9.26
CA LYS A 114 0.15 5.97 -10.65
C LYS A 114 1.33 6.43 -11.50
N ALA A 115 2.17 7.33 -10.98
CA ALA A 115 3.38 7.78 -11.69
C ALA A 115 4.31 6.60 -12.02
N PHE A 116 4.49 5.67 -11.07
CA PHE A 116 5.25 4.44 -11.29
C PHE A 116 4.61 3.55 -12.38
N ILE A 117 3.29 3.37 -12.34
CA ILE A 117 2.52 2.60 -13.32
C ILE A 117 2.63 3.19 -14.73
N ASP A 118 2.56 4.51 -14.83
CA ASP A 118 2.62 5.24 -16.09
C ASP A 118 4.07 5.39 -16.62
N GLY A 119 5.07 4.95 -15.85
CA GLY A 119 6.48 5.06 -16.21
C GLY A 119 7.00 6.50 -16.17
N ALA A 120 6.32 7.38 -15.44
CA ALA A 120 6.76 8.76 -15.26
C ALA A 120 7.94 8.80 -14.25
N PRO A 121 9.03 9.52 -14.57
CA PRO A 121 10.22 9.64 -13.72
C PRO A 121 9.95 10.40 -12.41
#